data_AF-A0A832GH36-F1
#
_entry.id   AF-A0A832GH36-F1
#
_cell.length_a   1.000
_cell.length_b   1.000
_cell.length_c   1.000
_cell.angle_alpha   90.00
_cell.angle_beta   90.00
_cell.angle_gamma   90.00
#
_symmetry.space_group_name_H-M   'P 1'
#
loop_
_entity.id
_entity.type
_entity.pdbx_description
1 polymer ?
#
loop_
_entity_poly.entity_id
_entity_poly.type
_entity_poly.pdbx_seq_one_letter_code
_entity_poly.pdbx_strand_id
1 'polypeptide(L)'
;NAQFLATDLHTPAGIQTLDGLPNPQVVVIDPPRAGMHARLVEYVLHRAPERIVYVSCNPTTQARDIALMSERYRVRAVQPIDMFPQTYHVENVAILERR
;
A
#
# COMPACT_ATOMS: atom_id res chain seq x y z
N ASN A 1 -10.28 -18.73 8.48
CA ASN A 1 -8.93 -18.12 8.57
C ASN A 1 -8.89 -16.70 7.99
N ALA A 2 -10.03 -16.05 7.73
CA ALA A 2 -10.11 -14.65 7.36
C ALA A 2 -10.91 -13.91 8.43
N GLN A 3 -10.50 -12.69 8.73
CA GLN A 3 -11.18 -11.77 9.65
C GLN A 3 -11.31 -10.42 8.95
N PHE A 4 -12.43 -9.74 9.18
CA PHE A 4 -12.72 -8.45 8.57
C PHE A 4 -12.96 -7.43 9.68
N LEU A 5 -12.42 -6.22 9.50
CA LEU A 5 -12.59 -5.09 10.40
C LEU A 5 -13.03 -3.88 9.55
N ALA A 6 -14.13 -3.26 9.94
CA ALA A 6 -14.59 -2.01 9.35
C ALA A 6 -14.04 -0.84 10.18
N THR A 7 -13.19 -0.01 9.58
CA THR A 7 -12.56 1.14 10.25
C THR A 7 -12.16 2.21 9.22
N ASP A 8 -12.09 3.48 9.65
CA ASP A 8 -11.69 4.58 8.78
C ASP A 8 -10.20 4.90 8.90
N LEU A 9 -9.42 4.39 7.94
CA LEU A 9 -7.96 4.59 7.86
C LEU A 9 -7.54 6.03 7.54
N HIS A 10 -8.48 6.95 7.28
CA HIS A 10 -8.19 8.38 7.19
C HIS A 10 -8.06 9.04 8.57
N THR A 11 -8.50 8.39 9.65
CA THR A 11 -8.48 8.96 11.00
C THR A 11 -7.40 8.32 11.87
N PRO A 12 -6.82 9.05 12.85
CA PRO A 12 -5.86 8.46 13.78
C PRO A 12 -6.49 7.31 14.58
N ALA A 13 -7.73 7.49 15.04
CA ALA A 13 -8.48 6.48 15.75
C ALA A 13 -8.66 5.20 14.91
N GLY A 14 -8.98 5.33 13.62
CA GLY A 14 -9.12 4.18 12.74
C GLY A 14 -7.81 3.44 12.52
N ILE A 15 -6.68 4.14 12.37
CA ILE A 15 -5.36 3.49 12.28
C ILE A 15 -5.03 2.75 13.58
N GLN A 16 -5.31 3.33 14.76
CA GLN A 16 -5.07 2.70 16.07
C GLN A 16 -5.85 1.40 16.26
N THR A 17 -7.01 1.24 15.61
CA THR A 17 -7.75 -0.04 15.67
C THR A 17 -6.94 -1.22 15.14
N LEU A 18 -5.94 -0.97 14.30
CA LEU A 18 -5.08 -2.01 13.76
C LEU A 18 -4.10 -2.55 14.81
N ASP A 19 -3.76 -1.80 15.87
CA ASP A 19 -2.73 -2.17 16.86
C ASP A 19 -3.04 -3.47 17.62
N GLY A 20 -4.32 -3.84 17.73
CA GLY A 20 -4.73 -5.13 18.28
C GLY A 20 -4.46 -6.32 17.36
N LEU A 21 -4.06 -6.10 16.11
CA LEU A 21 -3.78 -7.14 15.14
C LEU A 21 -2.32 -7.60 15.19
N PRO A 22 -2.05 -8.91 14.97
CA PRO A 22 -0.70 -9.44 14.84
C PRO A 22 0.14 -8.67 13.83
N ASN A 23 1.46 -8.67 13.99
CA ASN A 23 2.32 -8.01 13.04
C ASN A 23 2.32 -8.75 11.69
N PRO A 24 1.96 -8.08 10.57
CA PRO A 24 1.86 -8.75 9.29
C PRO A 24 3.25 -9.00 8.69
N GLN A 25 3.43 -10.17 8.08
CA GLN A 25 4.60 -10.44 7.23
C GLN A 25 4.45 -9.79 5.84
N VAL A 26 3.21 -9.74 5.34
CA VAL A 26 2.86 -9.18 4.04
C VAL A 26 1.67 -8.25 4.21
N VAL A 27 1.74 -7.07 3.57
CA VAL A 27 0.61 -6.14 3.47
C VAL A 27 0.25 -5.99 2.00
N VAL A 28 -1.03 -6.09 1.68
CA VAL A 28 -1.58 -5.77 0.35
C VAL A 28 -2.36 -4.46 0.49
N ILE A 29 -2.05 -3.48 -0.37
CA ILE A 29 -2.64 -2.15 -0.32
C ILE A 29 -3.20 -1.83 -1.70
N ASP A 30 -4.47 -1.41 -1.74
CA ASP A 30 -5.18 -0.93 -2.92
C ASP A 30 -5.89 0.39 -2.57
N PRO A 31 -5.17 1.53 -2.59
CA PRO A 31 -5.70 2.81 -2.18
C PRO A 31 -6.53 3.47 -3.30
N PRO A 32 -7.36 4.48 -2.98
CA PRO A 32 -8.06 5.27 -4.00
C PRO A 32 -7.07 5.99 -4.94
N ARG A 33 -7.57 6.60 -6.03
CA ARG A 33 -6.75 7.32 -7.03
C ARG A 33 -5.81 8.40 -6.46
N ALA A 34 -6.09 8.91 -5.26
CA ALA A 34 -5.25 9.88 -4.56
C ALA A 34 -3.98 9.27 -3.92
N GLY A 35 -3.89 7.94 -3.86
CA GLY A 35 -2.86 7.18 -3.14
C GLY A 35 -3.18 7.06 -1.65
N MET A 36 -2.17 6.67 -0.88
CA MET A 36 -2.23 6.54 0.58
C MET A 36 -2.11 7.89 1.26
N HIS A 37 -2.76 8.02 2.42
CA HIS A 37 -2.44 9.10 3.36
C HIS A 37 -1.06 8.89 3.98
N ALA A 38 -0.30 9.98 4.14
CA ALA A 38 1.05 9.96 4.74
C ALA A 38 1.09 9.24 6.10
N ARG A 39 0.08 9.44 6.96
CA ARG A 39 -0.05 8.74 8.25
C ARG A 39 -0.16 7.23 8.12
N LEU A 40 -0.85 6.74 7.09
CA LEU A 40 -0.94 5.30 6.84
C LEU A 40 0.40 4.75 6.31
N VAL A 41 1.12 5.52 5.49
CA VAL A 41 2.48 5.17 5.05
C VAL A 41 3.42 5.06 6.25
N GLU A 42 3.41 6.05 7.13
CA GLU A 42 4.15 6.01 8.39
C GLU A 42 3.78 4.79 9.21
N TYR A 43 2.49 4.49 9.38
CA TYR A 43 2.05 3.31 10.12
C TYR A 43 2.60 2.00 9.53
N VAL A 44 2.55 1.84 8.21
CA VAL A 44 3.11 0.68 7.52
C VAL A 44 4.62 0.59 7.73
N LEU A 45 5.34 1.72 7.70
CA LEU A 45 6.78 1.78 8.00
C LEU A 45 7.08 1.39 9.45
N HIS A 46 6.22 1.71 10.41
CA HIS A 46 6.34 1.30 11.81
C HIS A 46 6.09 -0.20 12.00
N ARG A 47 5.07 -0.76 11.33
CA ARG A 47 4.79 -2.21 11.35
C ARG A 47 5.86 -3.04 10.64
N ALA A 48 6.58 -2.41 9.71
CA ALA A 48 7.75 -2.97 9.02
C ALA A 48 7.55 -4.41 8.47
N PRO A 49 6.46 -4.69 7.72
CA PRO A 49 6.29 -5.99 7.06
C PRO A 49 7.48 -6.33 6.16
N GLU A 50 7.72 -7.62 5.92
CA GLU A 50 8.79 -8.05 5.02
C GLU A 50 8.51 -7.67 3.56
N ARG A 51 7.21 -7.67 3.19
CA ARG A 51 6.74 -7.37 1.83
C ARG A 51 5.50 -6.48 1.83
N ILE A 52 5.49 -5.54 0.88
CA ILE A 52 4.31 -4.73 0.57
C ILE A 52 3.95 -4.99 -0.89
N VAL A 53 2.71 -5.37 -1.16
CA VAL A 53 2.13 -5.46 -2.50
C VAL A 53 1.23 -4.25 -2.68
N TYR A 54 1.66 -3.29 -3.51
CA TYR A 54 0.93 -2.05 -3.77
C TYR A 54 0.24 -2.16 -5.13
N VAL A 55 -1.09 -2.20 -5.11
CA VAL A 55 -1.98 -2.14 -6.29
C VAL A 55 -2.41 -0.69 -6.50
N SER A 56 -2.45 -0.21 -7.75
CA SER A 56 -2.84 1.17 -8.03
C SER A 56 -3.27 1.38 -9.47
N CYS A 57 -4.41 2.07 -9.62
CA CYS A 57 -4.90 2.62 -10.88
C CYS A 57 -4.26 3.98 -11.26
N ASN A 58 -3.32 4.49 -10.45
CA ASN A 58 -2.62 5.76 -10.68
C ASN A 58 -1.12 5.63 -10.38
N PRO A 59 -0.29 5.34 -11.40
CA PRO A 59 1.15 5.18 -11.24
C PRO A 59 1.85 6.40 -10.62
N THR A 60 1.33 7.62 -10.83
CA THR A 60 1.93 8.85 -10.30
C THR A 60 1.84 8.92 -8.78
N THR A 61 0.66 8.68 -8.20
CA THR A 61 0.49 8.67 -6.74
C THR A 61 1.14 7.46 -6.11
N GLN A 62 1.16 6.32 -6.80
CA GLN A 62 1.91 5.14 -6.37
C GLN A 62 3.42 5.44 -6.25
N ALA A 63 4.02 6.08 -7.25
CA ALA A 63 5.44 6.44 -7.22
C ALA A 63 5.76 7.39 -6.06
N ARG A 64 4.89 8.39 -5.80
CA ARG A 64 5.01 9.29 -4.64
C ARG A 64 5.03 8.51 -3.32
N ASP A 65 4.09 7.59 -3.13
CA ASP A 65 3.98 6.84 -1.88
C ASP A 65 5.15 5.86 -1.70
N ILE A 66 5.60 5.21 -2.77
CA ILE A 66 6.80 4.37 -2.78
C ILE A 66 8.04 5.19 -2.38
N ALA A 67 8.16 6.43 -2.86
CA ALA A 67 9.27 7.30 -2.51
C ALA A 67 9.33 7.57 -0.99
N LEU A 68 8.19 7.75 -0.34
CA LEU A 68 8.10 7.91 1.12
C LEU A 68 8.57 6.66 1.89
N MET A 69 8.54 5.47 1.28
CA MET A 69 8.98 4.21 1.88
C MET A 69 10.41 3.81 1.48
N SER A 70 11.05 4.56 0.58
CA SER A 70 12.28 4.15 -0.12
C SER A 70 13.52 3.99 0.76
N GLU A 71 13.54 4.63 1.93
CA GLU A 71 14.60 4.47 2.94
C GLU A 71 14.62 3.07 3.55
N ARG A 72 13.44 2.43 3.70
CA ARG A 72 13.30 1.12 4.35
C ARG A 72 12.96 0.00 3.39
N TYR A 73 12.45 0.34 2.21
CA TYR A 73 12.03 -0.63 1.21
C TYR A 73 12.71 -0.37 -0.13
N ARG A 74 12.87 -1.42 -0.91
CA ARG A 74 13.28 -1.36 -2.31
C ARG A 74 12.18 -1.92 -3.19
N VAL A 75 12.02 -1.36 -4.39
CA VAL A 75 11.14 -1.93 -5.41
C VAL A 75 11.80 -3.19 -5.95
N ARG A 76 11.13 -4.34 -5.77
CA ARG A 76 11.58 -5.63 -6.28
C ARG A 76 11.07 -5.87 -7.70
N ALA A 77 9.81 -5.54 -7.96
CA ALA A 77 9.17 -5.76 -9.25
C ALA A 77 8.04 -4.77 -9.46
N VAL A 78 7.73 -4.49 -10.72
CA VAL A 78 6.59 -3.67 -11.15
C VAL A 78 5.93 -4.36 -12.35
N GLN A 79 4.61 -4.53 -12.32
CA GLN A 79 3.83 -5.16 -13.37
C GLN A 79 2.61 -4.28 -13.71
N PRO A 80 2.65 -3.56 -14.84
CA PRO A 80 1.46 -2.93 -15.40
C PRO A 80 0.46 -3.98 -15.89
N ILE A 81 -0.82 -3.72 -15.73
CA ILE A 81 -1.93 -4.59 -16.13
C ILE A 81 -2.94 -3.75 -16.91
N ASP A 82 -3.27 -4.21 -18.12
CA ASP A 82 -4.36 -3.62 -18.91
C ASP A 82 -5.71 -4.19 -18.44
N MET A 83 -6.24 -3.63 -17.35
CA MET A 83 -7.61 -3.94 -16.89
C MET A 83 -8.70 -3.24 -17.71
N PHE A 84 -8.35 -2.19 -18.45
CA PHE A 84 -9.29 -1.34 -19.18
C PHE A 84 -8.79 -1.08 -20.60
N PRO A 85 -8.85 -2.10 -21.48
CA PRO A 85 -8.38 -1.98 -22.85
C PRO A 85 -9.05 -0.81 -23.57
N GLN A 86 -8.31 -0.15 -24.46
CA GLN A 86 -8.78 1.01 -25.24
C GLN A 86 -9.09 2.25 -24.39
N THR A 87 -8.58 2.31 -23.15
CA THR A 87 -8.64 3.51 -22.31
C THR A 87 -7.23 4.03 -21.99
N TYR A 88 -7.13 5.19 -21.35
CA TYR A 88 -5.86 5.71 -20.84
C TYR A 88 -5.48 5.13 -19.46
N HIS A 89 -6.37 4.32 -18.85
CA HIS A 89 -6.15 3.79 -17.51
C HIS A 89 -5.11 2.68 -17.53
N VAL A 90 -4.20 2.71 -16.54
CA VAL A 90 -3.21 1.65 -16.32
C VAL A 90 -3.32 1.23 -14.87
N GLU A 91 -3.64 -0.04 -14.66
CA GLU A 91 -3.50 -0.66 -13.35
C GLU A 91 -2.06 -1.11 -13.17
N ASN A 92 -1.48 -0.97 -11.97
CA ASN A 92 -0.09 -1.32 -11.75
C ASN A 92 0.12 -1.97 -10.38
N VAL A 93 0.82 -3.10 -10.37
CA VAL A 93 1.21 -3.80 -9.15
C VAL A 93 2.71 -3.61 -8.92
N ALA A 94 3.07 -3.03 -7.78
CA ALA A 94 4.46 -2.93 -7.33
C ALA A 94 4.69 -3.84 -6.12
N ILE A 95 5.79 -4.60 -6.14
CA ILE A 95 6.26 -5.39 -5.01
C ILE A 95 7.42 -4.64 -4.37
N LEU A 96 7.25 -4.26 -3.10
CA LEU A 96 8.30 -3.71 -2.27
C LEU A 96 8.78 -4.77 -1.29
N GLU A 97 10.10 -4.86 -1.12
CA GLU A 97 10.72 -5.70 -0.10
C GLU A 97 11.51 -4.84 0.85
N ARG A 98 11.46 -5.18 2.14
CA ARG A 98 12.26 -4.51 3.16
C ARG A 98 13.74 -4.68 2.81
N ARG A 99 14.51 -3.60 2.95
CA ARG A 99 15.96 -3.58 2.70
C ARG A 99 16.71 -4.44 3.72
#